data_AF-A0A164GEJ5-F1
#
_entry.id   AF-A0A164GEJ5-F1
#
_cell.length_a   1.000
_cell.length_b   1.000
_cell.length_c   1.000
_cell.angle_alpha   90.00
_cell.angle_beta   90.00
_cell.angle_gamma   90.00
#
_symmetry.space_group_name_H-M   'P 1'
#
loop_
_entity.id
_entity.type
_entity.pdbx_description
1 polymer ?
#
loop_
_entity_poly.entity_id
_entity_poly.type
_entity_poly.pdbx_seq_one_letter_code
_entity_poly.pdbx_strand_id
1 'polypeptide(L)'
;MSNWDNAEIISMLSTKMSGEAYDLLRNILESSDTYEYEDIKKLFQENYHGSKDIDFYQNQFNEIQRKPKENNLNYAYRLKTLYTRAYPSNNQETPEDKTTQLRLLRQKFLQGLEPELQNIVRHKSVSTFEELVSITQKYAKRVQSNTIEKDKRIFVNAVASTQNETAILQAIEKQSEHINSIASCLKLATTEPALQETSTLPDLSG
;
A
#
# COMPACT_ATOMS: atom_id res chain seq x y z
N MET A 1 9.32 -11.67 -35.03
CA MET A 1 8.89 -11.82 -33.62
C MET A 1 7.41 -11.49 -33.59
N SER A 2 6.58 -12.30 -32.93
CA SER A 2 5.13 -12.04 -32.88
C SER A 2 4.83 -10.72 -32.18
N ASN A 3 4.07 -9.84 -32.83
CA ASN A 3 3.58 -8.55 -32.30
C ASN A 3 2.38 -8.74 -31.35
N TRP A 4 2.46 -9.70 -30.43
CA TRP A 4 1.35 -9.94 -29.51
C TRP A 4 1.41 -8.94 -28.37
N ASP A 5 0.26 -8.42 -27.97
CA ASP A 5 0.21 -7.58 -26.80
C ASP A 5 0.33 -8.41 -25.51
N ASN A 6 0.66 -7.74 -24.41
CA ASN A 6 0.92 -8.40 -23.14
C ASN A 6 -0.32 -9.18 -22.60
N ALA A 7 -1.53 -8.66 -22.83
CA ALA A 7 -2.77 -9.30 -22.38
C ALA A 7 -3.07 -10.57 -23.19
N GLU A 8 -2.84 -10.54 -24.50
CA GLU A 8 -2.94 -11.70 -25.39
C GLU A 8 -1.98 -12.82 -24.98
N ILE A 9 -0.73 -12.47 -24.64
CA ILE A 9 0.28 -13.44 -24.17
C ILE A 9 -0.20 -14.09 -22.87
N ILE A 10 -0.62 -13.30 -21.87
CA ILE A 10 -1.08 -13.82 -20.57
C ILE A 10 -2.33 -14.68 -20.70
N SER A 11 -3.28 -14.27 -21.55
CA SER A 11 -4.47 -15.05 -21.87
C SER A 11 -4.08 -16.40 -22.47
N MET A 12 -3.15 -16.41 -23.45
CA MET A 12 -2.70 -17.66 -24.03
C MET A 12 -1.98 -18.55 -23.02
N LEU A 13 -1.12 -18.01 -22.15
CA LEU A 13 -0.48 -18.78 -21.08
C LEU A 13 -1.53 -19.48 -20.20
N SER A 14 -2.61 -18.78 -19.84
CA SER A 14 -3.70 -19.33 -19.03
C SER A 14 -4.39 -20.52 -19.70
N THR A 15 -4.47 -20.54 -21.04
CA THR A 15 -5.04 -21.67 -21.80
C THR A 15 -4.07 -22.83 -22.04
N LYS A 16 -2.76 -22.57 -21.98
CA LYS A 16 -1.71 -23.54 -22.34
C LYS A 16 -1.07 -24.20 -21.12
N MET A 17 -1.11 -23.54 -19.97
CA MET A 17 -0.58 -24.09 -18.73
C MET A 17 -1.58 -25.03 -18.06
N SER A 18 -1.05 -26.03 -17.36
CA SER A 18 -1.84 -26.98 -16.58
C SER A 18 -1.07 -27.42 -15.33
N GLY A 19 -1.78 -28.01 -14.36
CA GLY A 19 -1.19 -28.49 -13.11
C GLY A 19 -0.50 -27.39 -12.30
N GLU A 20 0.64 -27.71 -11.69
CA GLU A 20 1.40 -26.79 -10.83
C GLU A 20 1.73 -25.46 -11.50
N ALA A 21 2.04 -25.49 -12.81
CA ALA A 21 2.38 -24.28 -13.57
C ALA A 21 1.18 -23.32 -13.68
N TYR A 22 -0.03 -23.87 -13.88
CA TYR A 22 -1.25 -23.07 -13.90
C TYR A 22 -1.57 -22.48 -12.52
N ASP A 23 -1.37 -23.25 -11.45
CA ASP A 23 -1.57 -22.76 -10.09
C ASP A 23 -0.63 -21.59 -9.75
N LEU A 24 0.64 -21.66 -10.17
CA LEU A 24 1.57 -20.54 -10.03
C LEU A 24 1.10 -19.32 -10.81
N LEU A 25 0.74 -19.49 -12.09
CA LEU A 25 0.23 -18.39 -12.92
C LEU A 25 -0.97 -17.72 -12.27
N ARG A 26 -1.94 -18.52 -11.79
CA ARG A 26 -3.12 -18.01 -11.11
C ARG A 26 -2.78 -17.20 -9.86
N ASN A 27 -1.87 -17.69 -9.02
CA ASN A 27 -1.44 -16.97 -7.82
C ASN A 27 -0.78 -15.63 -8.15
N ILE A 28 0.00 -15.59 -9.24
CA ILE A 28 0.59 -14.36 -9.75
C ILE A 28 -0.54 -13.41 -10.15
N LEU A 29 -1.46 -13.82 -11.02
CA LEU A 29 -2.55 -12.96 -11.49
C LEU A 29 -3.51 -12.51 -10.38
N GLU A 30 -3.71 -13.31 -9.33
CA GLU A 30 -4.50 -12.91 -8.15
C GLU A 30 -3.80 -11.84 -7.28
N SER A 31 -2.53 -11.55 -7.54
CA SER A 31 -1.72 -10.63 -6.74
C SER A 31 -1.65 -9.18 -7.24
N SER A 32 -2.07 -8.90 -8.47
CA SER A 32 -2.16 -7.57 -9.10
C SER A 32 -2.95 -7.66 -10.40
N ASP A 33 -3.67 -6.59 -10.73
CA ASP A 33 -4.43 -6.48 -11.98
C ASP A 33 -3.56 -6.07 -13.18
N THR A 34 -2.30 -5.67 -12.92
CA THR A 34 -1.32 -5.29 -13.94
C THR A 34 -0.04 -6.11 -13.77
N TYR A 35 0.16 -7.08 -14.66
CA TYR A 35 1.39 -7.87 -14.74
C TYR A 35 1.95 -7.84 -16.15
N GLU A 36 3.26 -7.68 -16.25
CA GLU A 36 3.99 -7.83 -17.49
C GLU A 36 4.46 -9.27 -17.67
N TYR A 37 4.45 -9.77 -18.90
CA TYR A 37 4.90 -11.11 -19.25
C TYR A 37 6.31 -11.39 -18.76
N GLU A 38 7.20 -10.40 -18.79
CA GLU A 38 8.59 -10.59 -18.36
C GLU A 38 8.71 -10.85 -16.85
N ASP A 39 7.83 -10.25 -16.03
CA ASP A 39 7.77 -10.52 -14.59
C ASP A 39 7.25 -11.93 -14.31
N ILE A 40 6.21 -12.35 -15.05
CA ILE A 40 5.67 -13.71 -14.97
C ILE A 40 6.77 -14.71 -15.33
N LYS A 41 7.43 -14.52 -16.47
CA LYS A 41 8.52 -15.36 -16.95
C LYS A 41 9.65 -15.48 -15.93
N LYS A 42 10.05 -14.36 -15.31
CA LYS A 42 11.06 -14.36 -14.24
C LYS A 42 10.62 -15.21 -13.05
N LEU A 43 9.37 -15.07 -12.59
CA LEU A 43 8.83 -15.87 -11.50
C LEU A 43 8.80 -17.37 -11.85
N PHE A 44 8.48 -17.74 -13.08
CA PHE A 44 8.57 -19.14 -13.53
C PHE A 44 10.01 -19.67 -13.47
N GLN A 45 10.98 -18.91 -13.99
CA GLN A 45 12.39 -19.32 -13.95
C GLN A 45 12.93 -19.46 -12.52
N GLU A 46 12.45 -18.63 -11.59
CA GLU A 46 12.79 -18.71 -10.17
C GLU A 46 12.16 -19.88 -9.42
N ASN A 47 11.02 -20.41 -9.89
CA ASN A 47 10.32 -21.51 -9.22
C ASN A 47 10.62 -22.89 -9.83
N TYR A 48 11.16 -22.93 -11.05
CA TYR A 48 11.46 -24.16 -11.78
C TYR A 48 12.94 -24.22 -12.18
N HIS A 49 13.75 -24.95 -11.40
CA HIS A 49 15.21 -25.07 -11.59
C HIS A 49 15.66 -26.37 -12.27
N GLY A 50 14.74 -27.13 -12.89
CA GLY A 50 15.01 -28.46 -13.44
C GLY A 50 15.18 -29.52 -12.34
N SER A 51 15.74 -30.68 -12.70
CA SER A 51 15.98 -31.79 -11.76
C SER A 51 17.16 -31.48 -10.85
N LYS A 52 16.89 -30.87 -9.69
CA LYS A 52 17.82 -30.77 -8.57
C LYS A 52 17.60 -31.94 -7.61
N ASP A 53 18.63 -32.25 -6.82
CA ASP A 53 18.53 -33.28 -5.78
C ASP A 53 17.72 -32.82 -4.56
N ILE A 54 17.41 -33.77 -3.68
CA ILE A 54 16.62 -33.53 -2.47
C ILE A 54 17.33 -32.57 -1.51
N ASP A 55 18.66 -32.71 -1.36
CA ASP A 55 19.46 -31.91 -0.43
C ASP A 55 19.42 -30.41 -0.80
N PHE A 56 19.45 -30.09 -2.10
CA PHE A 56 19.26 -28.74 -2.60
C PHE A 56 17.91 -28.16 -2.15
N TYR A 57 16.82 -28.91 -2.32
CA TYR A 57 15.49 -28.43 -1.93
C TYR A 57 15.32 -28.30 -0.42
N GLN A 58 15.92 -29.20 0.37
CA GLN A 58 15.94 -29.09 1.83
C GLN A 58 16.67 -27.83 2.28
N ASN A 59 17.84 -27.54 1.72
CA ASN A 59 18.59 -26.31 2.02
C ASN A 59 17.77 -25.06 1.66
N GLN A 60 17.18 -25.03 0.46
CA GLN A 60 16.32 -23.92 0.03
C GLN A 60 15.09 -23.75 0.92
N PHE A 61 14.46 -24.84 1.38
CA PHE A 61 13.34 -24.78 2.31
C PHE A 61 13.75 -24.26 3.69
N ASN A 62 14.93 -24.65 4.18
CA ASN A 62 15.44 -24.22 5.46
C ASN A 62 15.79 -22.72 5.48
N GLU A 63 16.34 -22.21 4.37
CA GLU A 63 16.78 -20.82 4.25
C GLU A 63 15.71 -19.89 3.67
N ILE A 64 14.53 -20.42 3.34
CA ILE A 64 13.49 -19.64 2.67
C ILE A 64 13.07 -18.42 3.52
N GLN A 65 13.05 -17.26 2.86
CA GLN A 65 12.48 -16.03 3.38
C GLN A 65 11.52 -15.44 2.34
N ARG A 66 10.50 -14.71 2.80
CA ARG A 66 9.64 -13.94 1.89
C ARG A 66 10.45 -12.82 1.27
N LYS A 67 10.48 -12.76 -0.07
CA LYS A 67 11.19 -11.69 -0.79
C LYS A 67 10.47 -10.35 -0.56
N PRO A 68 11.19 -9.21 -0.60
CA PRO A 68 10.54 -7.90 -0.57
C PRO A 68 9.49 -7.79 -1.68
N LYS A 69 8.29 -7.28 -1.34
CA LYS A 69 7.14 -7.13 -2.24
C LYS A 69 6.54 -8.44 -2.80
N GLU A 70 7.01 -9.61 -2.38
CA GLU A 70 6.39 -10.89 -2.76
C GLU A 70 5.02 -11.03 -2.08
N ASN A 71 3.96 -11.31 -2.83
CA ASN A 71 2.65 -11.56 -2.25
C ASN A 71 2.67 -12.85 -1.39
N ASN A 72 1.90 -12.85 -0.30
CA ASN A 72 1.64 -13.98 0.57
C ASN A 72 1.27 -15.28 -0.20
N LEU A 73 0.49 -15.19 -1.27
CA LEU A 73 0.12 -16.35 -2.10
C LEU A 73 1.34 -16.95 -2.83
N ASN A 74 2.14 -16.11 -3.47
CA ASN A 74 3.36 -16.55 -4.16
C ASN A 74 4.38 -17.14 -3.18
N TYR A 75 4.53 -16.50 -2.01
CA TYR A 75 5.38 -17.01 -0.95
C TYR A 75 4.90 -18.39 -0.43
N ALA A 76 3.60 -18.53 -0.17
CA ALA A 76 3.01 -19.80 0.26
C ALA A 76 3.20 -20.90 -0.78
N TYR A 77 2.98 -20.58 -2.05
CA TYR A 77 3.17 -21.50 -3.16
C TYR A 77 4.63 -21.98 -3.21
N ARG A 78 5.60 -21.05 -3.26
CA ARG A 78 7.03 -21.36 -3.30
C ARG A 78 7.46 -22.21 -2.11
N LEU A 79 6.96 -21.90 -0.92
CA LEU A 79 7.21 -22.67 0.30
C LEU A 79 6.69 -24.10 0.20
N LYS A 80 5.44 -24.29 -0.25
CA LYS A 80 4.84 -25.62 -0.45
C LYS A 80 5.59 -26.42 -1.52
N THR A 81 5.93 -25.79 -2.63
CA THR A 81 6.68 -26.41 -3.73
C THR A 81 8.05 -26.88 -3.27
N LEU A 82 8.78 -26.06 -2.51
CA LEU A 82 10.07 -26.46 -1.94
C LEU A 82 9.93 -27.64 -0.99
N TYR A 83 8.90 -27.63 -0.12
CA TYR A 83 8.63 -28.75 0.77
C TYR A 83 8.37 -30.05 0.02
N THR A 84 7.46 -30.05 -0.97
CA THR A 84 7.10 -31.26 -1.73
C THR A 84 8.30 -31.86 -2.46
N ARG A 85 9.25 -31.03 -2.90
CA ARG A 85 10.48 -31.50 -3.56
C ARG A 85 11.56 -31.95 -2.58
N ALA A 86 11.61 -31.35 -1.39
CA ALA A 86 12.51 -31.72 -0.29
C ALA A 86 12.08 -33.00 0.43
N TYR A 87 10.78 -33.28 0.44
CA TYR A 87 10.16 -34.42 1.11
C TYR A 87 9.11 -35.06 0.18
N PRO A 88 9.55 -35.76 -0.88
CA PRO A 88 8.64 -36.38 -1.83
C PRO A 88 7.78 -37.44 -1.13
N SER A 89 6.47 -37.33 -1.31
CA SER A 89 5.51 -38.27 -0.74
C SER A 89 5.60 -39.63 -1.44
N ASN A 90 5.60 -40.72 -0.68
CA ASN A 90 5.67 -42.09 -1.19
C ASN A 90 4.28 -42.74 -1.35
N ASN A 91 3.21 -41.94 -1.44
CA ASN A 91 1.81 -42.35 -1.46
C ASN A 91 1.33 -43.10 -0.20
N GLN A 92 2.13 -43.15 0.86
CA GLN A 92 1.81 -43.78 2.15
C GLN A 92 1.89 -42.76 3.31
N GLU A 93 1.55 -41.50 3.05
CA GLU A 93 1.53 -40.46 4.09
C GLU A 93 0.60 -40.82 5.25
N THR A 94 1.18 -40.90 6.43
CA THR A 94 0.46 -41.09 7.68
C THR A 94 -0.21 -39.78 8.14
N PRO A 95 -1.24 -39.84 9.00
CA PRO A 95 -1.77 -38.64 9.64
C PRO A 95 -0.71 -37.82 10.39
N GLU A 96 0.29 -38.49 10.97
CA GLU A 96 1.43 -37.88 11.65
C GLU A 96 2.33 -37.10 10.67
N ASP A 97 2.56 -37.63 9.46
CA ASP A 97 3.31 -36.95 8.40
C ASP A 97 2.61 -35.66 7.96
N LYS A 98 1.30 -35.72 7.74
CA LYS A 98 0.49 -34.55 7.38
C LYS A 98 0.50 -33.49 8.48
N THR A 99 0.44 -33.92 9.74
CA THR A 99 0.55 -33.03 10.90
C THR A 99 1.92 -32.37 10.96
N THR A 100 2.98 -33.12 10.70
CA THR A 100 4.35 -32.62 10.67
C THR A 100 4.56 -31.63 9.52
N GLN A 101 4.10 -31.98 8.32
CA GLN A 101 4.09 -31.11 7.15
C GLN A 101 3.40 -29.78 7.46
N LEU A 102 2.16 -29.84 7.97
CA LEU A 102 1.40 -28.64 8.32
C LEU A 102 2.14 -27.78 9.34
N ARG A 103 2.73 -28.39 10.37
CA ARG A 103 3.51 -27.68 11.39
C ARG A 103 4.72 -26.96 10.79
N LEU A 104 5.50 -27.62 9.92
CA LEU A 104 6.69 -27.05 9.28
C LEU A 104 6.33 -25.91 8.32
N LEU A 105 5.35 -26.15 7.44
CA LEU A 105 4.86 -25.14 6.50
C LEU A 105 4.28 -23.93 7.25
N ARG A 106 3.47 -24.15 8.30
CA ARG A 106 2.93 -23.07 9.14
C ARG A 106 4.04 -22.26 9.78
N GLN A 107 5.04 -22.90 10.37
CA GLN A 107 6.14 -22.19 11.03
C GLN A 107 6.87 -21.27 10.05
N LYS A 108 7.29 -21.79 8.90
CA LYS A 108 8.01 -21.02 7.86
C LYS A 108 7.13 -19.93 7.25
N PHE A 109 5.85 -20.22 7.01
CA PHE A 109 4.93 -19.25 6.46
C PHE A 109 4.76 -18.06 7.41
N LEU A 110 4.49 -18.32 8.70
CA LEU A 110 4.36 -17.27 9.71
C LEU A 110 5.63 -16.42 9.87
N GLN A 111 6.82 -17.00 9.69
CA GLN A 111 8.09 -16.24 9.73
C GLN A 111 8.23 -15.23 8.60
N GLY A 112 7.62 -15.49 7.43
CA GLY A 112 7.67 -14.59 6.28
C GLY A 112 6.54 -13.55 6.22
N LEU A 113 5.56 -13.62 7.13
CA LEU A 113 4.45 -12.67 7.20
C LEU A 113 4.85 -11.38 7.92
N GLU A 114 4.16 -10.30 7.58
CA GLU A 114 4.24 -9.05 8.33
C GLU A 114 3.71 -9.24 9.76
N PRO A 115 4.27 -8.54 10.77
CA PRO A 115 3.94 -8.75 12.18
C PRO A 115 2.44 -8.66 12.49
N GLU A 116 1.72 -7.73 11.84
CA GLU A 116 0.28 -7.57 12.01
C GLU A 116 -0.50 -8.83 11.58
N LEU A 117 -0.21 -9.35 10.38
CA LEU A 117 -0.84 -10.57 9.89
C LEU A 117 -0.42 -11.78 10.72
N GLN A 118 0.86 -11.87 11.07
CA GLN A 118 1.40 -12.95 11.89
C GLN A 118 0.63 -13.07 13.21
N ASN A 119 0.39 -11.96 13.92
CA ASN A 119 -0.33 -11.96 15.19
C ASN A 119 -1.79 -12.40 15.04
N ILE A 120 -2.45 -12.03 13.95
CA ILE A 120 -3.84 -12.41 13.67
C ILE A 120 -3.95 -13.91 13.36
N VAL A 121 -3.04 -14.46 12.56
CA VAL A 121 -3.13 -15.83 12.06
C VAL A 121 -2.47 -16.87 12.97
N ARG A 122 -1.53 -16.46 13.83
CA ARG A 122 -0.78 -17.35 14.75
C ARG A 122 -1.70 -18.23 15.60
N HIS A 123 -2.85 -17.71 16.04
CA HIS A 123 -3.77 -18.40 16.95
C HIS A 123 -4.94 -19.10 16.24
N LYS A 124 -4.98 -19.09 14.90
CA LYS A 124 -6.05 -19.74 14.16
C LYS A 124 -5.85 -21.25 14.12
N SER A 125 -6.86 -22.01 14.54
CA SER A 125 -6.92 -23.44 14.29
C SER A 125 -7.19 -23.67 12.80
N VAL A 126 -6.37 -24.49 12.15
CA VAL A 126 -6.48 -24.85 10.74
C VAL A 126 -6.08 -26.31 10.58
N SER A 127 -6.73 -27.01 9.66
CA SER A 127 -6.47 -28.43 9.40
C SER A 127 -5.58 -28.64 8.19
N THR A 128 -5.42 -27.63 7.33
CA THR A 128 -4.57 -27.69 6.14
C THR A 128 -3.75 -26.41 5.96
N PHE A 129 -2.71 -26.49 5.13
CA PHE A 129 -1.88 -25.33 4.83
C PHE A 129 -2.63 -24.33 3.94
N GLU A 130 -3.46 -24.83 3.03
CA GLU A 130 -4.30 -24.02 2.14
C GLU A 130 -5.32 -23.18 2.92
N GLU A 131 -5.87 -23.74 4.00
CA GLU A 131 -6.77 -23.02 4.90
C GLU A 131 -6.04 -21.87 5.59
N LEU A 132 -4.81 -22.10 6.09
CA LEU A 132 -3.98 -21.06 6.68
C LEU A 132 -3.70 -19.92 5.69
N VAL A 133 -3.34 -20.26 4.44
CA VAL A 133 -3.07 -19.30 3.38
C VAL A 133 -4.32 -18.49 3.04
N SER A 134 -5.47 -19.16 2.91
CA SER A 134 -6.76 -18.51 2.60
C SER A 134 -7.20 -17.54 3.69
N ILE A 135 -7.08 -17.94 4.97
CA ILE A 135 -7.37 -17.05 6.11
C ILE A 135 -6.43 -15.85 6.09
N THR A 136 -5.13 -16.08 5.86
CA THR A 136 -4.14 -15.00 5.78
C THR A 136 -4.47 -14.01 4.68
N GLN A 137 -4.85 -14.50 3.50
CA GLN A 137 -5.21 -13.66 2.37
C GLN A 137 -6.46 -12.81 2.64
N LYS A 138 -7.45 -13.40 3.31
CA LYS A 138 -8.65 -12.67 3.76
C LYS A 138 -8.30 -11.52 4.71
N TYR A 139 -7.38 -11.73 5.65
CA TYR A 139 -6.95 -10.69 6.58
C TYR A 139 -6.03 -9.66 5.93
N ALA A 140 -5.15 -10.06 5.02
CA ALA A 140 -4.32 -9.13 4.25
C ALA A 140 -5.16 -8.10 3.50
N LYS A 141 -6.23 -8.54 2.82
CA LYS A 141 -7.19 -7.64 2.15
C LYS A 141 -7.86 -6.68 3.14
N ARG A 142 -8.28 -7.17 4.32
CA ARG A 142 -8.91 -6.33 5.36
C ARG A 142 -7.95 -5.28 5.92
N VAL A 143 -6.71 -5.65 6.21
CA VAL A 143 -5.67 -4.72 6.71
C VAL A 143 -5.39 -3.63 5.67
N GLN A 144 -5.27 -4.00 4.39
CA GLN A 144 -5.11 -3.04 3.31
C GLN A 144 -6.31 -2.08 3.20
N SER A 145 -7.54 -2.59 3.24
CA SER A 145 -8.75 -1.75 3.20
C SER A 145 -8.80 -0.77 4.39
N ASN A 146 -8.51 -1.24 5.60
CA ASN A 146 -8.49 -0.39 6.80
C ASN A 146 -7.40 0.70 6.71
N THR A 147 -6.25 0.36 6.16
CA THR A 147 -5.14 1.30 5.94
C THR A 147 -5.58 2.39 4.95
N ILE A 148 -6.15 2.00 3.81
CA ILE A 148 -6.67 2.95 2.81
C ILE A 148 -7.75 3.86 3.41
N GLU A 149 -8.66 3.32 4.22
CA GLU A 149 -9.69 4.13 4.87
C GLU A 149 -9.09 5.12 5.88
N LYS A 150 -8.11 4.68 6.67
CA LYS A 150 -7.38 5.53 7.60
C LYS A 150 -6.65 6.66 6.87
N ASP A 151 -5.97 6.35 5.78
CA ASP A 151 -5.23 7.34 4.97
C ASP A 151 -6.19 8.36 4.33
N LYS A 152 -7.35 7.90 3.84
CA LYS A 152 -8.41 8.80 3.34
C LYS A 152 -8.90 9.75 4.44
N ARG A 153 -9.14 9.25 5.66
CA ARG A 153 -9.56 10.09 6.79
C ARG A 153 -8.48 11.12 7.15
N ILE A 154 -7.21 10.70 7.18
CA ILE A 154 -6.08 11.60 7.44
C ILE A 154 -6.01 12.70 6.37
N PHE A 155 -6.13 12.33 5.09
CA PHE A 155 -6.11 13.27 3.98
C PHE A 155 -7.27 14.29 4.07
N VAL A 156 -8.50 13.82 4.28
CA VAL A 156 -9.67 14.72 4.39
C VAL A 156 -9.51 15.69 5.57
N ASN A 157 -9.01 15.20 6.71
CA ASN A 157 -8.75 16.06 7.86
C ASN A 157 -7.66 17.09 7.57
N ALA A 158 -6.57 16.69 6.90
CA ALA A 158 -5.50 17.60 6.51
C ALA A 158 -6.00 18.72 5.58
N VAL A 159 -6.81 18.37 4.56
CA VAL A 159 -7.41 19.34 3.63
C VAL A 159 -8.37 20.29 4.36
N ALA A 160 -9.22 19.77 5.25
CA ALA A 160 -10.12 20.60 6.04
C ALA A 160 -9.37 21.60 6.93
N SER A 161 -8.27 21.17 7.56
CA SER A 161 -7.39 22.06 8.31
C SER A 161 -6.76 23.15 7.42
N THR A 162 -6.30 22.81 6.21
CA THR A 162 -5.71 23.81 5.28
C THR A 162 -6.74 24.82 4.78
N GLN A 163 -7.97 24.37 4.53
CA GLN A 163 -9.10 25.24 4.16
C GLN A 163 -9.40 26.25 5.27
N ASN A 164 -9.36 25.81 6.53
CA ASN A 164 -9.57 26.70 7.67
C ASN A 164 -8.43 27.70 7.83
N GLU A 165 -7.17 27.29 7.65
CA GLU A 165 -6.01 28.20 7.70
C GLU A 165 -6.09 29.27 6.61
N THR A 166 -6.42 28.90 5.38
CA THR A 166 -6.57 29.85 4.26
C THR A 166 -7.71 30.83 4.49
N ALA A 167 -8.85 30.39 5.03
CA ALA A 167 -9.96 31.27 5.39
C ALA A 167 -9.58 32.29 6.49
N ILE A 168 -8.81 31.85 7.49
CA ILE A 168 -8.30 32.74 8.55
C ILE A 168 -7.36 33.79 7.97
N LEU A 169 -6.41 33.40 7.10
CA LEU A 169 -5.48 34.33 6.45
C LEU A 169 -6.21 35.39 5.61
N GLN A 170 -7.20 34.99 4.82
CA GLN A 170 -8.02 35.93 4.04
C GLN A 170 -8.81 36.91 4.92
N ALA A 171 -9.33 36.45 6.06
CA ALA A 171 -10.04 37.32 7.00
C ALA A 171 -9.09 38.36 7.64
N ILE A 172 -7.86 37.96 7.97
CA ILE A 172 -6.82 38.86 8.50
C ILE A 172 -6.43 39.90 7.45
N GLU A 173 -6.22 39.49 6.20
CA GLU A 173 -5.85 40.39 5.11
C GLU A 173 -6.94 41.46 4.89
N LYS A 174 -8.21 41.03 4.84
CA LYS A 174 -9.37 41.94 4.72
C LYS A 174 -9.48 42.91 5.90
N GLN A 175 -9.20 42.46 7.13
CA GLN A 175 -9.16 43.36 8.29
C GLN A 175 -8.02 44.38 8.19
N SER A 176 -6.84 43.97 7.72
CA SER A 176 -5.70 44.86 7.53
C SER A 176 -5.99 45.95 6.50
N GLU A 177 -6.63 45.62 5.39
CA GLU A 177 -7.08 46.60 4.39
C GLU A 177 -8.05 47.64 4.98
N HIS A 178 -9.02 47.17 5.77
CA HIS A 178 -10.00 48.04 6.41
C HIS A 178 -9.34 49.00 7.42
N ILE A 179 -8.39 48.51 8.23
CA ILE A 179 -7.61 49.34 9.16
C ILE A 179 -6.80 50.40 8.41
N ASN A 180 -6.13 50.02 7.32
CA ASN A 180 -5.33 50.94 6.50
C ASN A 180 -6.19 52.03 5.83
N SER A 181 -7.40 51.68 5.40
CA SER A 181 -8.38 52.64 4.87
C SER A 181 -8.81 53.67 5.93
N ILE A 182 -9.18 53.21 7.13
CA ILE A 182 -9.53 54.10 8.26
C ILE A 182 -8.35 55.03 8.61
N ALA A 183 -7.14 54.48 8.73
CA ALA A 183 -5.95 55.26 9.06
C ALA A 183 -5.65 56.33 8.00
N SER A 184 -5.90 56.03 6.72
CA SER A 184 -5.73 56.99 5.62
C SER A 184 -6.78 58.10 5.66
N CYS A 185 -8.04 57.78 5.93
CA CYS A 185 -9.10 58.78 6.12
C CYS A 185 -8.82 59.70 7.32
N LEU A 186 -8.31 59.15 8.43
CA LEU A 186 -7.95 59.94 9.62
C LEU A 186 -6.77 60.88 9.37
N LYS A 187 -5.77 60.47 8.58
CA LYS A 187 -4.66 61.34 8.15
C LYS A 187 -5.13 62.51 7.30
N LEU A 188 -6.10 62.28 6.41
CA LEU A 188 -6.69 63.35 5.58
C LEU A 188 -7.53 64.33 6.41
N ALA A 189 -8.23 63.85 7.44
CA ALA A 189 -9.03 64.68 8.35
C ALA A 189 -8.19 65.56 9.30
N THR A 190 -6.89 65.28 9.46
CA THR A 190 -5.98 66.09 10.30
C THR A 190 -5.16 67.12 9.52
N THR A 191 -5.28 67.14 8.19
CA THR A 191 -4.68 68.16 7.31
C THR A 191 -5.76 69.08 6.74
N GLU A 192 -6.33 69.95 7.59
CA GLU A 192 -7.12 71.09 7.13
C GLU A 192 -6.27 72.36 7.28
N PRO A 193 -5.99 73.14 6.21
CA PRO A 193 -5.23 74.37 6.33
C PRO A 193 -6.13 75.45 6.95
N ALA A 194 -5.71 76.00 8.09
CA ALA A 194 -6.38 77.11 8.74
C ALA A 194 -6.56 78.28 7.76
N LEU A 195 -7.81 78.59 7.40
CA LEU A 195 -8.19 79.78 6.65
C LEU A 195 -7.90 81.02 7.50
N GLN A 196 -7.00 81.88 7.01
CA GLN A 196 -6.82 83.24 7.54
C GLN A 196 -8.04 84.08 7.13
N GLU A 197 -8.90 84.41 8.09
CA GLU A 197 -9.89 85.47 7.92
C GLU A 197 -9.23 86.84 8.05
N THR A 198 -9.31 87.61 6.97
CA THR A 198 -9.02 89.04 6.92
C THR A 198 -10.05 89.81 7.73
N SER A 199 -9.61 90.68 8.64
CA SER A 199 -10.48 91.72 9.20
C SER A 199 -9.79 93.08 9.12
N THR A 200 -10.25 93.89 8.16
CA THR A 200 -9.98 95.32 8.03
C THR A 200 -10.77 96.08 9.10
N LEU A 201 -10.07 96.82 9.97
CA LEU A 201 -10.66 97.81 10.88
C LEU A 201 -10.83 99.16 10.17
N PRO A 202 -11.94 99.90 10.37
CA PRO A 202 -12.05 101.28 9.95
C PRO A 202 -11.51 102.24 11.02
N ASP A 203 -10.91 103.30 10.51
CA ASP A 203 -10.45 104.51 11.20
C ASP A 203 -11.63 105.32 11.78
N LEU A 204 -11.48 105.82 13.02
CA LEU A 204 -12.27 106.91 13.61
C LEU A 204 -11.59 107.46 14.89
N SER A 205 -10.79 108.51 14.69
CA SER A 205 -10.67 109.77 15.46
C SER A 205 -10.53 109.76 17.00
N GLY A 206 -9.46 110.45 17.47
CA GLY A 206 -9.30 110.98 18.82
C GLY A 206 -7.93 111.60 19.04
#